data_AF-A0A960I1I5-F1
#
_entry.id   AF-A0A960I1I5-F1
#
_cell.length_a   1.000
_cell.length_b   1.000
_cell.length_c   1.000
_cell.angle_alpha   90.00
_cell.angle_beta   90.00
_cell.angle_gamma   90.00
#
_symmetry.space_group_name_H-M   'P 1'
#
loop_
_entity.id
_entity.type
_entity.pdbx_description
1 polymer ?
#
loop_
_entity_poly.entity_id
_entity_poly.type
_entity_poly.pdbx_seq_one_letter_code
_entity_poly.pdbx_strand_id
1 'polypeptide(L)' 'NFEGRQGRGGRTHLVSPAVAAATAIAGHFATPADI' A
#
# COMPACT_ATOMS: atom_id res chain seq x y z
N ASN A 1 4.05 8.90 -5.41
CA ASN A 1 4.56 8.73 -4.03
C ASN A 1 5.71 9.68 -3.71
N PHE A 2 5.62 10.94 -4.14
CA PHE A 2 6.67 11.93 -3.86
C PHE A 2 6.71 12.28 -2.37
N GLU A 3 7.90 12.62 -1.87
CA GLU A 3 8.12 12.97 -0.47
C GLU A 3 7.22 14.14 -0.03
N GLY A 4 6.70 14.06 1.19
CA GLY A 4 5.83 15.06 1.79
C GLY A 4 4.39 15.11 1.24
N ARG A 5 4.07 14.38 0.15
CA ARG A 5 2.74 14.44 -0.48
C ARG A 5 1.60 13.94 0.42
N GLN A 6 1.86 12.88 1.18
CA GLN A 6 0.87 12.25 2.07
C GLN A 6 1.14 12.56 3.55
N GLY A 7 1.98 13.56 3.84
CA GLY A 7 2.43 13.92 5.19
C GLY A 7 3.93 13.70 5.42
N ARG A 8 4.47 14.41 6.42
CA ARG A 8 5.89 14.34 6.79
C ARG A 8 6.25 12.93 7.27
N GLY A 9 7.31 12.35 6.70
CA GLY A 9 7.78 11.00 7.04
C GLY A 9 6.93 9.86 6.47
N GLY A 10 5.89 10.16 5.67
CA GLY A 10 5.07 9.15 5.02
C GLY A 10 5.85 8.39 3.94
N ARG A 11 5.74 7.06 3.97
CA ARG A 11 6.22 6.17 2.90
C ARG A 11 5.01 5.68 2.13
N THR A 12 4.90 6.06 0.86
CA THR A 12 3.78 5.66 0.00
C THR A 12 4.28 4.78 -1.13
N HIS A 13 3.56 3.71 -1.42
CA HIS A 13 3.90 2.78 -2.49
C HIS A 13 2.80 2.81 -3.55
N LEU A 14 3.21 2.84 -4.82
CA LEU A 14 2.28 2.75 -5.95
C LEU A 14 2.09 1.27 -6.26
N VAL A 15 0.84 0.80 -6.23
CA VAL A 15 0.46 -0.60 -6.46
C VAL A 15 -0.83 -0.65 -7.27
N SER A 16 -1.19 -1.82 -7.80
CA SER A 16 -2.50 -2.02 -8.44
C SER A 16 -3.64 -1.96 -7.41
N PRO A 17 -4.89 -1.70 -7.83
CA PRO A 17 -6.04 -1.70 -6.93
C PRO A 17 -6.19 -3.03 -6.15
N ALA A 18 -5.94 -4.15 -6.81
CA ALA A 18 -6.02 -5.48 -6.19
C ALA A 18 -5.00 -5.64 -5.05
N VAL A 19 -3.75 -5.21 -5.25
CA VAL A 19 -2.71 -5.27 -4.22
C VAL A 19 -2.99 -4.28 -3.07
N ALA A 20 -3.52 -3.09 -3.38
CA ALA A 20 -3.95 -2.14 -2.36
C ALA A 20 -5.02 -2.73 -1.44
N ALA A 21 -6.03 -3.39 -2.01
CA ALA A 21 -7.09 -4.06 -1.24
C ALA A 21 -6.54 -5.20 -0.38
N ALA A 22 -5.70 -6.08 -0.94
CA ALA A 22 -5.12 -7.20 -0.20
C ALA A 22 -4.25 -6.72 0.97
N THR A 23 -3.39 -5.71 0.74
CA THR A 23 -2.55 -5.10 1.78
C THR A 23 -3.38 -4.44 2.89
N ALA A 24 -4.50 -3.80 2.53
CA ALA A 24 -5.40 -3.18 3.51
C ALA A 24 -6.09 -4.21 4.42
N ILE A 25 -6.41 -5.39 3.89
CA ILE A 25 -6.99 -6.51 4.67
C ILE A 25 -5.92 -7.16 5.56
N ALA A 26 -4.74 -7.45 4.99
CA ALA A 26 -3.69 -8.20 5.68
C ALA A 26 -2.90 -7.38 6.72
N GLY A 27 -2.93 -6.05 6.65
CA GLY A 27 -2.17 -5.17 7.56
C GLY A 27 -0.65 -5.12 7.29
N HIS A 28 -0.20 -5.74 6.20
CA HIS A 28 1.18 -5.73 5.70
C HIS A 28 1.16 -5.93 4.18
N PHE A 29 2.30 -5.77 3.51
CA PHE A 29 2.36 -5.99 2.05
C PHE A 29 1.95 -7.41 1.70
N ALA A 30 0.85 -7.51 0.95
CA ALA A 30 0.25 -8.77 0.51
C ALA A 30 -0.28 -8.62 -0.91
N THR A 31 -0.27 -9.73 -1.63
CA THR A 31 -0.90 -9.88 -2.94
C THR A 31 -2.28 -10.54 -2.78
N PRO A 32 -3.15 -10.50 -3.80
CA PRO A 32 -4.44 -11.20 -3.74
C PRO A 32 -4.35 -12.72 -3.54
N ALA A 33 -3.19 -13.34 -3.79
CA ALA A 33 -3.00 -14.78 -3.58
C ALA A 33 -2.70 -15.15 -2.11
N ASP A 34 -2.40 -14.15 -1.28
CA ASP A 34 -2.05 -14.32 0.14
C ASP A 34 -3.29 -14.24 1.06
N ILE A 35 -4.49 -14.03 0.49
CA ILE A 35 -5.77 -13.86 1.18
C ILE A 35 -6.85 -14.81 0.68
#